data_AF-A0A8J3V3D9-F1
#
_entry.id   AF-A0A8J3V3D9-F1
#
_cell.length_a   1.000
_cell.length_b   1.000
_cell.length_c   1.000
_cell.angle_alpha   90.00
_cell.angle_beta   90.00
_cell.angle_gamma   90.00
#
_symmetry.space_group_name_H-M   'P 1'
#
loop_
_entity.id
_entity.type
_entity.pdbx_description
1 polymer ?
#
loop_
_entity_poly.entity_id
_entity_poly.type
_entity_poly.pdbx_seq_one_letter_code
_entity_poly.pdbx_strand_id
1 'polypeptide(L)'
;MNDHYADPLREAVALGRQRALQLAPVAVTTTQVLLQLKAQRVRAQAERERQAADALRARQRAEHRAARLQWLPANDPAWLRKADLLQVSRAWGAAAPYAASDPAAERAQLKCEERLRELHPYAMNRYDRLRAEGHAPEAAMREVAPMFAREPRPRTGYPAAVRRQLSPAVQLAHQDFPHTIDKVVKACAGTTAVAVPGPKRTGTPARNRQK
;
A
#
# COMPACT_ATOMS: atom_id res chain seq x y z
N MET A 1 47.00 -64.28 -34.54
CA MET A 1 48.37 -64.47 -34.05
C MET A 1 49.22 -63.44 -34.76
N ASN A 2 49.27 -62.19 -34.28
CA ASN A 2 50.09 -61.70 -33.14
C ASN A 2 51.58 -61.75 -33.52
N ASP A 3 52.39 -60.70 -33.41
CA ASP A 3 52.24 -59.36 -32.84
C ASP A 3 53.36 -58.51 -33.44
N HIS A 4 53.08 -57.26 -33.79
CA HIS A 4 54.01 -56.14 -33.59
C HIS A 4 53.19 -54.85 -33.55
N TYR A 5 52.44 -54.70 -32.45
CA TYR A 5 51.85 -53.42 -32.07
C TYR A 5 53.00 -52.48 -31.69
N ALA A 6 53.52 -51.77 -32.69
CA ALA A 6 54.46 -50.68 -32.49
C ALA A 6 53.75 -49.63 -31.63
N ASP A 7 54.21 -49.51 -30.39
CA ASP A 7 53.64 -48.60 -29.40
C ASP A 7 53.77 -47.14 -29.90
N PRO A 8 52.66 -46.46 -30.26
CA PRO A 8 52.70 -45.10 -30.78
C PRO A 8 53.25 -44.09 -29.75
N LEU A 9 53.25 -44.45 -28.46
CA LEU A 9 53.87 -43.64 -27.41
C LEU A 9 55.40 -43.65 -27.50
N ARG A 10 56.03 -44.74 -27.99
CA ARG A 10 57.48 -44.80 -28.16
C ARG A 10 57.97 -43.93 -29.31
N GLU A 11 57.22 -43.85 -30.40
CA GLU A 11 57.54 -42.93 -31.50
C GLU A 11 57.33 -41.46 -31.10
N ALA A 12 56.27 -41.16 -30.32
CA ALA A 12 56.04 -39.82 -29.79
C ALA A 12 57.17 -39.35 -28.84
N VAL A 13 57.71 -40.26 -28.01
CA VAL A 13 58.83 -39.98 -27.10
C VAL A 13 60.16 -39.81 -27.88
N ALA A 14 60.36 -40.57 -28.96
CA ALA A 14 61.55 -40.44 -29.80
C ALA A 14 61.56 -39.10 -30.58
N LEU A 15 60.41 -38.68 -31.13
CA LEU A 15 60.22 -37.37 -31.75
C LEU A 15 60.35 -36.22 -30.76
N GLY A 16 60.00 -36.43 -29.48
CA GLY A 16 60.18 -35.45 -28.41
C GLY A 16 61.64 -35.19 -28.04
N ARG A 17 62.55 -36.15 -28.27
CA ARG A 17 63.97 -36.05 -27.85
C ARG A 17 64.84 -35.27 -28.82
N GLN A 18 64.53 -35.28 -30.12
CA GLN A 18 65.30 -34.53 -31.13
C GLN A 18 64.93 -33.04 -31.23
N ARG A 19 63.78 -32.61 -30.69
CA ARG A 19 63.41 -31.18 -30.57
C ARG A 19 63.88 -30.52 -29.28
N ALA A 20 64.68 -31.20 -28.45
CA ALA A 20 65.08 -30.70 -27.14
C ALA A 20 66.29 -29.73 -27.15
N LEU A 21 66.96 -29.52 -28.30
CA LEU A 21 68.16 -28.67 -28.39
C LEU A 21 67.95 -27.31 -29.08
N GLN A 22 66.69 -26.90 -29.34
CA GLN A 22 66.37 -25.55 -29.83
C GLN A 22 65.39 -24.76 -28.94
N LEU A 23 65.14 -25.19 -27.70
CA LEU A 23 64.25 -24.49 -26.79
C LEU A 23 64.97 -24.02 -25.52
N ALA A 24 65.80 -22.99 -25.68
CA ALA A 24 66.19 -22.10 -24.58
C ALA A 24 65.47 -20.75 -24.80
N PRO A 25 64.88 -20.06 -23.81
CA PRO A 25 64.33 -20.45 -22.51
C PRO A 25 62.87 -19.93 -22.34
N VAL A 26 61.85 -20.78 -22.27
CA VAL A 26 60.48 -20.36 -21.84
C VAL A 26 60.25 -20.82 -20.41
N ALA A 27 61.05 -20.29 -19.48
CA ALA A 27 60.97 -20.66 -18.07
C ALA A 27 60.90 -19.41 -17.16
N VAL A 28 60.01 -18.45 -17.48
CA VAL A 28 59.66 -17.36 -16.53
C VAL A 28 58.16 -16.98 -16.52
N THR A 29 57.35 -17.32 -17.53
CA THR A 29 55.98 -16.73 -17.59
C THR A 29 54.85 -17.61 -17.09
N THR A 30 55.08 -18.78 -16.48
CA THR A 30 53.96 -19.58 -15.93
C THR A 30 53.25 -18.86 -14.78
N THR A 31 54.01 -18.22 -13.88
CA THR A 31 53.45 -17.42 -12.78
C THR A 31 52.69 -16.21 -13.29
N GLN A 32 53.23 -15.52 -14.30
CA GLN A 32 52.64 -14.31 -14.85
C GLN A 32 51.38 -14.60 -15.65
N VAL A 33 51.34 -15.72 -16.40
CA VAL A 33 50.15 -16.19 -17.11
C VAL A 33 49.05 -16.60 -16.13
N LEU A 34 49.38 -17.29 -15.03
CA LEU A 34 48.38 -17.64 -14.01
C LEU A 34 47.80 -16.39 -13.32
N LEU A 35 48.63 -15.39 -13.01
CA LEU A 35 48.17 -14.11 -12.46
C LEU A 35 47.29 -13.36 -13.49
N GLN A 36 47.67 -13.35 -14.77
CA GLN A 36 46.86 -12.75 -15.83
C GLN A 36 45.52 -13.47 -16.04
N LEU A 37 45.48 -14.81 -16.01
CA LEU A 37 44.25 -15.58 -16.12
C LEU A 37 43.32 -15.35 -14.93
N LYS A 38 43.86 -15.29 -13.70
CA LYS A 38 43.08 -14.92 -12.51
C LYS A 38 42.53 -13.50 -12.65
N ALA A 39 43.35 -12.54 -13.06
CA ALA A 39 42.92 -11.17 -13.29
C ALA A 39 41.84 -11.07 -14.39
N GLN A 40 41.98 -11.84 -15.48
CA GLN A 40 40.97 -11.92 -16.53
C GLN A 40 39.64 -12.51 -16.05
N ARG A 41 39.67 -13.55 -15.19
CA ARG A 41 38.45 -14.11 -14.61
C ARG A 41 37.74 -13.12 -13.70
N VAL A 42 38.48 -12.37 -12.88
CA VAL A 42 37.89 -11.30 -12.05
C VAL A 42 37.27 -10.21 -12.92
N ARG A 43 37.94 -9.80 -14.00
CA ARG A 43 37.40 -8.83 -14.96
C ARG A 43 36.14 -9.33 -15.65
N ALA A 44 36.15 -10.55 -16.18
CA ALA A 44 34.99 -11.16 -16.81
C ALA A 44 33.81 -11.32 -15.84
N GLN A 45 34.09 -11.66 -14.57
CA GLN A 45 33.07 -11.73 -13.53
C GLN A 45 32.50 -10.35 -13.22
N ALA A 46 33.35 -9.33 -13.05
CA ALA A 46 32.91 -7.95 -12.82
C ALA A 46 32.09 -7.40 -14.00
N GLU A 47 32.43 -7.75 -15.24
CA GLU A 47 31.64 -7.40 -16.44
C GLU A 47 30.26 -8.07 -16.42
N ARG A 48 30.18 -9.36 -16.07
CA ARG A 48 28.90 -10.07 -15.91
C ARG A 48 28.04 -9.45 -14.82
N GLU A 49 28.63 -9.11 -13.68
CA GLU A 49 27.92 -8.46 -12.57
C GLU A 49 27.41 -7.07 -12.98
N ARG A 50 28.21 -6.28 -13.71
CA ARG A 50 27.78 -5.00 -14.29
C ARG A 50 26.63 -5.18 -15.27
N GLN A 51 26.74 -6.11 -16.20
CA GLN A 51 25.67 -6.41 -17.17
C GLN A 51 24.39 -6.86 -16.47
N ALA A 52 24.50 -7.71 -15.45
CA ALA A 52 23.36 -8.14 -14.63
C ALA A 52 22.72 -6.95 -13.89
N ALA A 53 23.53 -6.09 -13.28
CA ALA A 53 23.06 -4.89 -12.59
C ALA A 53 22.39 -3.90 -13.57
N ASP A 54 22.95 -3.70 -14.76
CA ASP A 54 22.40 -2.81 -15.77
C ASP A 54 21.09 -3.35 -16.37
N ALA A 55 20.99 -4.67 -16.56
CA ALA A 55 19.77 -5.34 -16.96
C ALA A 55 18.66 -5.16 -15.90
N LEU A 56 18.99 -5.32 -14.61
CA LEU A 56 18.04 -5.08 -13.51
C LEU A 56 17.58 -3.61 -13.47
N ARG A 57 18.49 -2.65 -13.60
CA ARG A 57 18.15 -1.23 -13.66
C ARG A 57 17.29 -0.89 -14.89
N ALA A 58 17.57 -1.51 -16.03
CA ALA A 58 16.77 -1.32 -17.24
C ALA A 58 15.34 -1.81 -17.05
N ARG A 59 15.15 -2.97 -16.40
CA ARG A 59 13.82 -3.50 -16.03
C ARG A 59 13.09 -2.56 -15.08
N GLN A 60 13.73 -2.13 -13.99
CA GLN A 60 13.14 -1.18 -13.03
C GLN A 60 12.71 0.12 -13.71
N ARG A 61 13.52 0.66 -14.62
CA ARG A 61 13.16 1.86 -15.41
C ARG A 61 11.98 1.62 -16.34
N ALA A 62 11.89 0.44 -16.95
CA ALA A 62 10.76 0.08 -17.81
C ALA A 62 9.47 -0.05 -16.99
N GLU A 63 9.52 -0.71 -15.84
CA GLU A 63 8.40 -0.81 -14.89
C GLU A 63 7.94 0.56 -14.41
N HIS A 64 8.87 1.44 -14.01
CA HIS A 64 8.54 2.80 -13.61
C HIS A 64 7.87 3.59 -14.73
N ARG A 65 8.36 3.48 -15.98
CA ARG A 65 7.73 4.13 -17.14
C ARG A 65 6.33 3.59 -17.40
N ALA A 66 6.12 2.28 -17.28
CA ALA A 66 4.81 1.66 -17.45
C ALA A 66 3.83 2.11 -16.36
N ALA A 67 4.25 2.15 -15.09
CA ALA A 67 3.46 2.65 -13.99
C ALA A 67 3.11 4.14 -14.17
N ARG A 68 4.06 4.94 -14.68
CA ARG A 68 3.85 6.35 -14.97
C ARG A 68 2.69 6.59 -15.93
N LEU A 69 2.48 5.74 -16.93
CA LEU A 69 1.33 5.86 -17.83
C LEU A 69 -0.02 5.70 -17.09
N GLN A 70 -0.05 4.99 -15.97
CA GLN A 70 -1.28 4.74 -15.22
C GLN A 70 -1.63 5.89 -14.26
N TRP A 71 -0.63 6.54 -13.65
CA TRP A 71 -0.88 7.63 -12.70
C TRP A 71 -0.75 9.03 -13.30
N LEU A 72 -0.11 9.19 -14.46
CA LEU A 72 0.05 10.51 -15.09
C LEU A 72 -1.26 11.28 -15.31
N PRO A 73 -2.39 10.64 -15.72
CA PRO A 73 -3.66 11.34 -15.88
C PRO A 73 -4.17 12.02 -14.59
N ALA A 74 -3.84 11.49 -13.42
CA ALA A 74 -4.22 12.10 -12.14
C ALA A 74 -3.54 13.46 -11.89
N ASN A 75 -2.53 13.84 -12.68
CA ASN A 75 -1.99 15.19 -12.62
C ASN A 75 -2.85 16.22 -13.37
N ASP A 76 -3.74 15.79 -14.26
CA ASP A 76 -4.68 16.65 -14.98
C ASP A 76 -5.97 16.89 -14.16
N PRO A 77 -6.26 18.14 -13.76
CA PRO A 77 -7.49 18.49 -13.04
C PRO A 77 -8.78 18.17 -13.81
N ALA A 78 -8.76 18.25 -15.14
CA ALA A 78 -9.94 17.97 -15.95
C ALA A 78 -10.30 16.48 -15.94
N TRP A 79 -9.29 15.61 -15.95
CA TRP A 79 -9.46 14.18 -15.79
C TRP A 79 -9.98 13.84 -14.39
N LEU A 80 -9.37 14.36 -13.33
CA LEU A 80 -9.76 14.05 -11.94
C LEU A 80 -11.23 14.35 -11.65
N ARG A 81 -11.75 15.48 -12.13
CA ARG A 81 -13.16 15.86 -11.91
C ARG A 81 -14.15 14.85 -12.48
N LYS A 82 -13.76 14.14 -13.55
CA LYS A 82 -14.59 13.15 -14.25
C LYS A 82 -14.27 11.72 -13.85
N ALA A 83 -13.10 11.49 -13.27
CA ALA A 83 -12.63 10.16 -12.95
C ALA A 83 -13.52 9.50 -11.89
N ASP A 84 -13.84 8.22 -12.13
CA ASP A 84 -14.59 7.37 -11.22
C ASP A 84 -13.67 6.72 -10.16
N LEU A 85 -14.27 6.02 -9.20
CA LEU A 85 -13.54 5.34 -8.12
C LEU A 85 -12.47 4.38 -8.66
N LEU A 86 -12.78 3.59 -9.69
CA LEU A 86 -11.89 2.56 -10.21
C LEU A 86 -10.68 3.19 -10.91
N GLN A 87 -10.90 4.25 -11.67
CA GLN A 87 -9.86 5.00 -12.35
C GLN A 87 -8.93 5.68 -11.34
N VAL A 88 -9.50 6.34 -10.33
CA VAL A 88 -8.71 7.04 -9.28
C VAL A 88 -7.94 6.04 -8.42
N SER A 89 -8.54 4.93 -8.01
CA SER A 89 -7.85 3.90 -7.22
C SER A 89 -6.72 3.22 -7.98
N ARG A 90 -6.87 2.96 -9.29
CA ARG A 90 -5.79 2.46 -10.14
C ARG A 90 -4.63 3.45 -10.25
N ALA A 91 -4.94 4.73 -10.51
CA ALA A 91 -3.92 5.77 -10.60
C ALA A 91 -3.19 5.96 -9.25
N TRP A 92 -3.92 5.93 -8.13
CA TRP A 92 -3.34 5.98 -6.78
C TRP A 92 -2.41 4.79 -6.53
N GLY A 93 -2.85 3.56 -6.83
CA GLY A 93 -2.06 2.34 -6.60
C GLY A 93 -0.81 2.25 -7.47
N ALA A 94 -0.87 2.79 -8.70
CA ALA A 94 0.30 2.89 -9.56
C ALA A 94 1.32 3.94 -9.09
N ALA A 95 0.86 5.01 -8.41
CA ALA A 95 1.72 6.07 -7.88
C ALA A 95 2.37 5.71 -6.53
N ALA A 96 1.64 4.99 -5.67
CA ALA A 96 2.04 4.70 -4.29
C ALA A 96 3.49 4.21 -4.09
N PRO A 97 3.99 3.18 -4.83
CA PRO A 97 5.36 2.69 -4.61
C PRO A 97 6.44 3.70 -5.04
N TYR A 98 6.09 4.70 -5.85
CA TYR A 98 7.05 5.68 -6.39
C TYR A 98 6.97 7.04 -5.71
N ALA A 99 6.01 7.28 -4.82
CA ALA A 99 5.78 8.59 -4.20
C ALA A 99 6.98 9.10 -3.38
N ALA A 100 7.76 8.20 -2.76
CA ALA A 100 8.98 8.59 -2.04
C ALA A 100 10.14 9.00 -2.97
N SER A 101 10.11 8.58 -4.24
CA SER A 101 11.22 8.75 -5.19
C SER A 101 10.92 9.72 -6.34
N ASP A 102 9.64 9.94 -6.68
CA ASP A 102 9.19 10.81 -7.77
C ASP A 102 8.14 11.83 -7.25
N PRO A 103 8.49 13.13 -7.17
CA PRO A 103 7.56 14.18 -6.74
C PRO A 103 6.31 14.32 -7.63
N ALA A 104 6.35 13.87 -8.89
CA ALA A 104 5.17 13.84 -9.75
C ALA A 104 4.21 12.69 -9.39
N ALA A 105 4.75 11.55 -8.93
CA ALA A 105 3.96 10.44 -8.41
C ALA A 105 3.33 10.82 -7.06
N GLU A 106 4.08 11.45 -6.16
CA GLU A 106 3.56 11.96 -4.89
C GLU A 106 2.38 12.92 -5.09
N ARG A 107 2.53 13.91 -5.98
CA ARG A 107 1.44 14.85 -6.30
C ARG A 107 0.23 14.15 -6.91
N ALA A 108 0.44 13.18 -7.80
CA ALA A 108 -0.65 12.39 -8.38
C ALA A 108 -1.38 11.60 -7.29
N GLN A 109 -0.65 11.00 -6.35
CA GLN A 109 -1.21 10.26 -5.22
C GLN A 109 -2.07 11.17 -4.34
N LEU A 110 -1.56 12.33 -3.91
CA LEU A 110 -2.29 13.26 -3.06
C LEU A 110 -3.58 13.75 -3.72
N LYS A 111 -3.54 14.10 -5.01
CA LYS A 111 -4.73 14.49 -5.78
C LYS A 111 -5.75 13.34 -5.92
N CYS A 112 -5.27 12.10 -6.09
CA CYS A 112 -6.16 10.94 -6.08
C CYS A 112 -6.82 10.78 -4.71
N GLU A 113 -6.10 10.98 -3.60
CA GLU A 113 -6.67 10.90 -2.25
C GLU A 113 -7.72 11.99 -2.01
N GLU A 114 -7.50 13.22 -2.47
CA GLU A 114 -8.50 14.29 -2.45
C GLU A 114 -9.77 13.88 -3.20
N ARG A 115 -9.62 13.34 -4.41
CA ARG A 115 -10.76 12.86 -5.19
C ARG A 115 -11.46 11.67 -4.51
N LEU A 116 -10.72 10.76 -3.88
CA LEU A 116 -11.30 9.67 -3.09
C LEU A 116 -12.07 10.19 -1.88
N ARG A 117 -11.64 11.30 -1.26
CA ARG A 117 -12.39 11.96 -0.15
C ARG A 117 -13.72 12.51 -0.62
N GLU A 118 -13.81 13.01 -1.86
CA GLU A 118 -15.08 13.44 -2.45
C GLU A 118 -16.01 12.27 -2.75
N LEU A 119 -15.48 11.19 -3.33
CA LEU A 119 -16.26 10.03 -3.76
C LEU A 119 -16.72 9.15 -2.59
N HIS A 120 -15.83 8.86 -1.64
CA HIS A 120 -16.09 7.99 -0.48
C HIS A 120 -15.58 8.61 0.83
N PRO A 121 -16.26 9.64 1.35
CA PRO A 121 -15.85 10.33 2.58
C PRO A 121 -15.70 9.39 3.78
N TYR A 122 -16.57 8.38 3.89
CA TYR A 122 -16.54 7.45 5.02
C TYR A 122 -15.26 6.60 5.07
N ALA A 123 -14.85 6.01 3.94
CA ALA A 123 -13.62 5.22 3.85
C ALA A 123 -12.39 6.10 4.09
N MET A 124 -12.37 7.29 3.51
CA MET A 124 -11.24 8.20 3.65
C MET A 124 -11.11 8.81 5.05
N ASN A 125 -12.22 9.02 5.78
CA ASN A 125 -12.14 9.40 7.20
C ASN A 125 -11.44 8.34 8.05
N ARG A 126 -11.65 7.05 7.76
CA ARG A 126 -10.90 5.97 8.44
C ARG A 126 -9.42 6.00 8.04
N TYR A 127 -9.14 6.22 6.75
CA TYR A 127 -7.78 6.36 6.24
C TYR A 127 -7.03 7.50 6.95
N ASP A 128 -7.64 8.69 7.05
CA ASP A 128 -7.02 9.85 7.68
C ASP A 128 -6.72 9.60 9.18
N ARG A 129 -7.58 8.83 9.88
CA ARG A 129 -7.30 8.39 11.26
C ARG A 129 -6.11 7.43 11.34
N LEU A 130 -6.03 6.44 10.46
CA LEU A 130 -4.88 5.53 10.39
C LEU A 130 -3.58 6.28 10.08
N ARG A 131 -3.64 7.30 9.21
CA ARG A 131 -2.51 8.18 8.93
C ARG A 131 -2.09 8.99 10.15
N ALA A 132 -3.05 9.51 10.92
CA ALA A 132 -2.77 10.20 12.19
C ALA A 132 -2.20 9.28 13.27
N GLU A 133 -2.56 7.99 13.25
CA GLU A 133 -1.99 6.92 14.09
C GLU A 133 -0.57 6.50 13.65
N GLY A 134 -0.06 7.04 12.54
CA GLY A 134 1.30 6.80 12.04
C GLY A 134 1.43 5.69 10.99
N HIS A 135 0.33 5.10 10.54
CA HIS A 135 0.38 4.06 9.50
C HIS A 135 0.86 4.64 8.16
N ALA A 136 1.71 3.90 7.45
CA ALA A 136 2.12 4.24 6.09
C ALA A 136 0.91 4.32 5.14
N PRO A 137 0.95 5.17 4.09
CA PRO A 137 -0.17 5.36 3.16
C PRO A 137 -0.69 4.05 2.55
N GLU A 138 0.22 3.18 2.12
CA GLU A 138 -0.13 1.89 1.53
C GLU A 138 -0.83 0.94 2.51
N ALA A 139 -0.33 0.88 3.75
CA ALA A 139 -0.92 0.06 4.80
C ALA A 139 -2.31 0.56 5.18
N ALA A 140 -2.46 1.87 5.36
CA ALA A 140 -3.74 2.50 5.67
C ALA A 140 -4.77 2.29 4.54
N MET A 141 -4.37 2.48 3.28
CA MET A 141 -5.26 2.28 2.13
C MET A 141 -5.68 0.82 1.98
N ARG A 142 -4.76 -0.13 2.22
CA ARG A 142 -5.07 -1.56 2.19
C ARG A 142 -6.13 -1.94 3.24
N GLU A 143 -6.07 -1.33 4.42
CA GLU A 143 -7.07 -1.55 5.47
C GLU A 143 -8.44 -0.98 5.11
N VAL A 144 -8.49 0.20 4.47
CA VAL A 144 -9.77 0.81 4.07
C VAL A 144 -10.31 0.31 2.73
N ALA A 145 -9.51 -0.43 1.94
CA ALA A 145 -9.90 -0.93 0.63
C ALA A 145 -11.28 -1.64 0.61
N PRO A 146 -11.61 -2.52 1.57
CA PRO A 146 -12.93 -3.17 1.62
C PRO A 146 -14.10 -2.21 1.86
N MET A 147 -13.85 -1.02 2.41
CA MET A 147 -14.88 -0.02 2.66
C MET A 147 -15.34 0.68 1.38
N PHE A 148 -14.51 0.75 0.33
CA PHE A 148 -14.92 1.31 -0.96
C PHE A 148 -15.94 0.44 -1.70
N ALA A 149 -16.03 -0.85 -1.38
CA ALA A 149 -17.06 -1.75 -1.90
C ALA A 149 -18.45 -1.52 -1.28
N ARG A 150 -18.53 -0.75 -0.20
CA ARG A 150 -19.80 -0.37 0.45
C ARG A 150 -20.33 0.92 -0.17
N GLU A 151 -21.65 1.04 -0.25
CA GLU A 151 -22.32 2.26 -0.71
C GLU A 151 -21.71 3.49 -0.01
N PRO A 152 -21.23 4.51 -0.74
CA PRO A 152 -20.53 5.66 -0.17
C PRO A 152 -21.35 6.43 0.87
N ARG A 153 -22.69 6.24 0.85
CA ARG A 153 -23.64 6.75 1.84
C ARG A 153 -24.50 5.61 2.38
N PRO A 154 -24.13 4.94 3.49
CA PRO A 154 -25.03 4.01 4.16
C PRO A 154 -26.28 4.71 4.73
N ARG A 155 -26.32 6.06 4.75
CA ARG A 155 -27.46 6.88 5.17
C ARG A 155 -28.25 7.40 3.96
N THR A 156 -28.95 6.51 3.27
CA THR A 156 -30.04 6.87 2.34
C THR A 156 -31.43 6.79 3.00
N GLY A 157 -31.48 6.49 4.29
CA GLY A 157 -32.69 6.63 5.13
C GLY A 157 -32.81 7.99 5.78
N TYR A 158 -34.00 8.29 6.32
CA TYR A 158 -34.33 9.48 7.10
C TYR A 158 -33.18 9.92 8.03
N PRO A 159 -32.99 11.25 8.22
CA PRO A 159 -31.96 11.76 9.13
C PRO A 159 -32.07 11.04 10.48
N ALA A 160 -30.91 10.80 11.12
CA ALA A 160 -30.91 10.31 12.50
C ALA A 160 -31.91 11.15 13.29
N ALA A 161 -32.80 10.50 14.06
CA ALA A 161 -33.67 11.24 14.96
C ALA A 161 -32.80 12.22 15.73
N VAL A 162 -33.12 13.52 15.63
CA VAL A 162 -32.34 14.58 16.29
C VAL A 162 -32.17 14.14 17.73
N ARG A 163 -30.92 13.90 18.13
CA ARG A 163 -30.61 13.42 19.48
C ARG A 163 -31.20 14.45 20.43
N ARG A 164 -32.26 14.07 21.15
CA ARG A 164 -32.95 14.95 22.08
C ARG A 164 -31.88 15.54 22.99
N GLN A 165 -31.76 16.86 23.03
CA GLN A 165 -30.77 17.50 23.89
C GLN A 165 -30.98 16.95 25.31
N LEU A 166 -29.88 16.52 25.93
CA LEU A 166 -29.90 16.06 27.31
C LEU A 166 -30.51 17.17 28.16
N SER A 167 -31.35 16.81 29.13
CA SER A 167 -31.94 17.80 30.03
C SER A 167 -30.81 18.56 30.74
N PRO A 168 -31.04 19.84 31.12
CA PRO A 168 -30.04 20.64 31.83
C PRO A 168 -29.47 19.94 33.07
N ALA A 169 -30.28 19.13 33.76
CA ALA A 169 -29.85 18.32 34.89
C ALA A 169 -28.84 17.22 34.51
N VAL A 170 -29.03 16.55 33.37
CA VAL A 170 -28.11 15.52 32.86
C VAL A 170 -26.83 16.14 32.31
N GLN A 171 -26.91 17.34 31.72
CA GLN A 171 -25.72 18.09 31.30
C GLN A 171 -24.89 18.55 32.50
N LEU A 172 -25.53 19.00 33.58
CA LEU A 172 -24.87 19.39 34.81
C LEU A 172 -24.18 18.19 35.50
N ALA A 173 -24.81 17.02 35.47
CA ALA A 173 -24.23 15.78 35.99
C ALA A 173 -23.01 15.27 35.19
N HIS A 174 -22.87 15.69 33.93
CA HIS A 174 -21.76 15.31 33.05
C HIS A 174 -20.54 16.26 33.17
N GLN A 175 -20.68 17.36 33.92
CA GLN A 175 -19.58 18.28 34.24
C GLN A 175 -18.97 17.90 35.59
N ASP A 176 -17.64 17.82 35.66
CA ASP A 176 -16.89 17.38 36.86
C ASP A 176 -17.29 18.17 38.12
N PHE A 177 -17.41 17.44 39.23
CA PHE A 177 -17.89 17.92 40.54
C PHE A 177 -16.91 18.90 41.22
N PRO A 178 -17.39 19.81 42.10
CA PRO A 178 -18.71 19.79 42.74
C PRO A 178 -19.69 20.91 42.33
N HIS A 179 -20.98 20.57 42.21
CA HIS A 179 -22.09 21.51 42.02
C HIS A 179 -22.90 21.67 43.32
N THR A 180 -23.36 22.89 43.63
CA THR A 180 -24.20 23.16 44.79
C THR A 180 -25.65 22.68 44.56
N ILE A 181 -26.33 22.28 45.64
CA ILE A 181 -27.72 21.77 45.60
C ILE A 181 -28.65 22.76 44.88
N ASP A 182 -28.47 24.07 45.11
CA ASP A 182 -29.27 25.11 44.46
C ASP A 182 -29.13 25.12 42.93
N LYS A 183 -27.94 24.82 42.39
CA LYS A 183 -27.72 24.73 40.94
C LYS A 183 -28.46 23.54 40.33
N VAL A 184 -28.51 22.42 41.04
CA VAL A 184 -29.24 21.22 40.62
C VAL A 184 -30.75 21.47 40.64
N VAL A 185 -31.27 22.07 41.73
CA VAL A 185 -32.70 22.41 41.86
C VAL A 185 -33.14 23.38 40.76
N LYS A 186 -32.33 24.42 40.47
CA LYS A 186 -32.60 25.38 39.39
C LYS A 186 -32.58 24.72 38.00
N ALA A 187 -31.67 23.77 37.74
CA ALA A 187 -31.60 23.03 36.49
C ALA A 187 -32.81 22.09 36.29
N CYS A 188 -33.32 21.50 37.37
CA CYS A 188 -34.52 20.65 37.34
C CYS A 188 -35.81 21.48 37.19
N ALA A 189 -35.90 22.66 37.82
CA ALA A 189 -37.08 23.53 37.76
C ALA A 189 -37.38 24.07 36.35
N GLY A 190 -36.38 24.17 35.48
CA GLY A 190 -36.54 24.58 34.07
C GLY A 190 -37.09 23.50 33.14
N THR A 191 -37.23 22.25 33.59
CA THR A 191 -37.75 21.15 32.75
C THR A 191 -39.26 21.06 32.91
N THR A 192 -40.00 21.93 32.22
CA THR A 192 -41.45 21.73 32.06
C THR A 192 -41.63 20.48 31.20
N ALA A 193 -42.15 19.41 31.82
CA ALA A 193 -42.50 18.19 31.14
C ALA A 193 -43.51 18.51 30.03
N VAL A 194 -43.07 18.45 28.76
CA VAL A 194 -44.00 18.36 27.64
C VAL A 194 -44.74 17.05 27.81
N ALA A 195 -45.99 17.14 28.24
CA ALA A 195 -46.90 16.03 28.40
C ALA A 195 -47.01 15.29 27.06
N VAL A 196 -46.50 14.06 27.02
CA VAL A 196 -46.80 13.12 25.95
C VAL A 196 -48.27 12.71 26.12
N PRO A 197 -49.15 12.93 25.13
CA PRO A 197 -50.53 12.48 25.25
C PRO A 197 -50.55 10.95 25.24
N GLY A 198 -50.90 10.35 26.38
CA GLY A 198 -51.06 8.90 26.51
C GLY A 198 -52.26 8.40 25.69
N PRO A 199 -52.22 7.15 25.19
CA PRO A 199 -53.29 6.59 24.38
C PRO A 199 -54.58 6.46 25.20
N LYS A 200 -55.70 6.93 24.62
CA LYS A 200 -57.05 6.85 25.21
C LYS A 200 -57.41 5.40 25.51
N ARG A 201 -57.59 5.07 26.80
CA ARG A 201 -58.20 3.82 27.25
C ARG A 201 -59.67 3.80 26.81
N THR A 202 -60.00 2.96 25.85
CA THR A 202 -61.36 2.69 25.41
C THR A 202 -62.06 1.76 26.40
N GLY A 203 -63.19 2.23 26.93
CA GLY A 203 -64.45 1.49 27.11
C GLY A 203 -64.44 0.19 27.91
N THR A 204 -64.92 0.27 29.14
CA THR A 204 -65.49 -0.84 29.92
C THR A 204 -66.59 -1.58 29.13
N PRO A 205 -66.57 -2.92 29.01
CA PRO A 205 -67.69 -3.64 28.40
C PRO A 205 -68.84 -3.81 29.39
N ALA A 206 -70.06 -3.60 28.88
CA ALA A 206 -71.31 -3.67 29.61
C ALA A 206 -71.66 -5.09 30.06
N ARG A 207 -72.24 -5.17 31.26
CA ARG A 207 -72.72 -6.36 31.97
C ARG A 207 -73.94 -6.95 31.26
N ASN A 208 -73.79 -8.12 30.65
CA ASN A 208 -74.88 -8.86 30.02
C ASN A 208 -75.79 -9.49 31.10
N ARG A 209 -77.05 -9.06 31.16
CA ARG A 209 -78.16 -9.76 31.83
C ARG A 209 -78.99 -10.40 30.72
N GLN A 210 -79.00 -11.72 30.63
CA GLN A 210 -80.03 -12.46 29.90
C GLN A 210 -80.85 -13.27 30.90
N LYS A 211 -82.17 -13.30 30.62
CA LYS A 211 -83.19 -14.14 31.25
C LYS A 211 -83.02 -15.59 30.83
#